data_AF-A0A1B0DAI9-F1
#
_entry.id   AF-A0A1B0DAI9-F1
#
_cell.length_a   1.000
_cell.length_b   1.000
_cell.length_c   1.000
_cell.angle_alpha   90.00
_cell.angle_beta   90.00
_cell.angle_gamma   90.00
#
_symmetry.space_group_name_H-M   'P 1'
#
loop_
_entity.id
_entity.type
_entity.pdbx_description
1 polymer ?
#
loop_
_entity_poly.entity_id
_entity_poly.type
_entity_poly.pdbx_seq_one_letter_code
_entity_poly.pdbx_strand_id
1 'polypeptide(L)'
;MVRVKYRYTLVKIVTPHGKLFRPPITDLAESLRAFCLKSYGDVGLASVQSLKIKYIDEISPIFIVRLRHGPHRFMTSIFPLLKQIDGNLIKLECLLTTSTIKRIYMFLLENTEKVLLPEQKKILPKAETS
;
A
#
# COMPACT_ATOMS: atom_id res chain seq x y z
N MET A 1 18.69 12.80 -21.86
CA MET A 1 18.20 13.23 -20.53
C MET A 1 18.36 12.09 -19.53
N VAL A 2 19.41 12.10 -18.70
CA VAL A 2 19.82 10.98 -17.84
C VAL A 2 19.38 11.25 -16.40
N ARG A 3 18.16 10.82 -16.04
CA ARG A 3 17.70 10.80 -14.64
C ARG A 3 17.02 9.48 -14.31
N VAL A 4 17.23 8.98 -13.10
CA VAL A 4 16.55 7.76 -12.62
C VAL A 4 15.05 8.03 -12.54
N LYS A 5 14.26 7.20 -13.23
CA LYS A 5 12.79 7.29 -13.22
C LYS A 5 12.21 6.44 -12.10
N TYR A 6 11.33 7.04 -11.30
CA TYR A 6 10.60 6.37 -10.23
C TYR A 6 9.11 6.23 -10.58
N ARG A 7 8.47 5.26 -9.94
CA ARG A 7 7.04 5.07 -9.89
C ARG A 7 6.59 5.08 -8.45
N TYR A 8 5.46 5.71 -8.22
CA TYR A 8 4.80 5.79 -6.94
C TYR A 8 3.49 5.02 -7.03
N THR A 9 3.22 4.17 -6.06
CA THR A 9 2.00 3.36 -5.99
C THR A 9 1.30 3.67 -4.68
N LEU A 10 0.03 4.06 -4.78
CA LEU A 10 -0.88 4.20 -3.67
C LEU A 10 -1.55 2.85 -3.42
N VAL A 11 -1.44 2.38 -2.18
CA VAL A 11 -1.97 1.09 -1.75
C VAL A 11 -2.86 1.30 -0.54
N LYS A 12 -4.01 0.65 -0.54
CA LYS A 12 -4.94 0.57 0.58
C LYS A 12 -4.82 -0.79 1.25
N ILE A 13 -4.79 -0.79 2.58
CA ILE A 13 -4.86 -1.99 3.42
C ILE A 13 -6.34 -2.20 3.75
N VAL A 14 -6.85 -3.39 3.45
CA VAL A 14 -8.21 -3.81 3.79
C VAL A 14 -8.10 -4.96 4.77
N THR A 15 -8.70 -4.82 5.94
CA THR A 15 -8.78 -5.87 6.94
C THR A 15 -10.18 -6.49 6.96
N PRO A 16 -10.31 -7.82 6.99
CA PRO A 16 -11.61 -8.48 6.91
C PRO A 16 -12.49 -8.22 8.14
N HIS A 17 -11.90 -7.99 9.31
CA HIS A 17 -12.64 -7.80 10.56
C HIS A 17 -12.85 -6.33 10.97
N GLY A 18 -12.55 -5.37 10.10
CA GLY A 18 -12.67 -3.94 10.42
C GLY A 18 -11.72 -3.44 11.52
N LYS A 19 -10.88 -4.31 12.09
CA LYS A 19 -9.78 -3.91 12.96
C LYS A 19 -8.73 -3.18 12.12
N LEU A 20 -8.42 -1.95 12.50
CA LEU A 20 -7.38 -1.17 11.84
C LEU A 20 -6.02 -1.79 12.17
N PHE A 21 -5.45 -2.52 11.21
CA PHE A 21 -4.11 -3.06 11.33
C PHE A 21 -3.12 -2.11 10.67
N ARG A 22 -2.11 -1.71 11.45
CA ARG A 22 -1.09 -0.75 11.04
C ARG A 22 0.28 -1.36 11.30
N PRO A 23 0.91 -1.99 10.29
CA PRO A 23 2.28 -2.46 10.46
C PRO A 23 3.22 -1.26 10.51
N PRO A 24 4.27 -1.29 11.35
CA PRO A 24 5.32 -0.28 11.28
C PRO A 24 6.01 -0.33 9.92
N ILE A 25 6.61 0.80 9.52
CA ILE A 25 7.20 0.98 8.18
C ILE A 25 8.24 -0.10 7.86
N THR A 26 9.06 -0.44 8.85
CA THR A 26 10.10 -1.47 8.76
C THR A 26 9.51 -2.82 8.38
N ASP A 27 8.53 -3.26 9.15
CA ASP A 27 7.96 -4.61 9.06
C ASP A 27 7.16 -4.75 7.77
N LEU A 28 6.47 -3.68 7.33
CA LEU A 28 5.79 -3.64 6.04
C LEU A 28 6.78 -3.77 4.88
N ALA A 29 7.90 -3.03 4.93
CA ALA A 29 8.91 -3.09 3.87
C ALA A 29 9.61 -4.46 3.83
N GLU A 30 9.92 -5.04 4.98
CA GLU A 30 10.53 -6.37 5.09
C GLU A 30 9.59 -7.47 4.63
N SER A 31 8.32 -7.42 5.04
CA SER A 31 7.29 -8.36 4.58
C SER A 31 7.12 -8.33 3.06
N LEU A 32 7.10 -7.14 2.46
CA LEU A 32 7.02 -6.99 1.00
C LEU A 32 8.26 -7.55 0.30
N ARG A 33 9.46 -7.35 0.86
CA ARG A 33 10.70 -7.93 0.32
C ARG A 33 10.73 -9.45 0.44
N ALA A 34 10.35 -9.99 1.60
CA ALA A 34 10.27 -11.43 1.83
C ALA A 34 9.27 -12.09 0.87
N PHE A 35 8.11 -11.45 0.64
CA PHE A 35 7.15 -11.95 -0.32
C PHE A 35 7.64 -11.85 -1.78
N CYS A 36 8.41 -10.80 -2.09
CA CYS A 36 9.04 -10.66 -3.41
C CYS A 36 10.10 -11.74 -3.65
N LEU A 37 10.92 -12.06 -2.65
CA LEU A 37 11.85 -13.17 -2.68
C LEU A 37 11.12 -14.50 -2.91
N LYS A 38 10.03 -14.74 -2.18
CA LYS A 38 9.22 -15.96 -2.34
C LYS A 38 8.59 -16.08 -3.73
N SER A 39 8.20 -14.97 -4.35
CA SER A 39 7.46 -14.95 -5.62
C SER A 39 8.36 -14.91 -6.86
N TYR A 40 9.49 -14.20 -6.78
CA TYR A 40 10.36 -13.90 -7.92
C TYR A 40 11.83 -14.26 -7.70
N GLY A 41 12.16 -14.88 -6.56
CA GLY A 41 13.52 -15.26 -6.19
C GLY A 41 14.46 -14.08 -5.97
N ASP A 42 15.76 -14.36 -5.99
CA ASP A 42 16.81 -13.38 -5.70
C ASP A 42 16.86 -12.25 -6.73
N VAL A 43 16.57 -12.56 -8.00
CA VAL A 43 16.53 -11.56 -9.08
C VAL A 43 15.42 -10.54 -8.84
N GLY A 44 14.24 -11.01 -8.41
CA GLY A 44 13.14 -10.14 -8.03
C GLY A 44 13.49 -9.26 -6.84
N LEU A 45 14.04 -9.87 -5.78
CA LEU A 45 14.48 -9.16 -4.57
C LEU A 45 15.53 -8.09 -4.89
N ALA A 46 16.55 -8.42 -5.67
CA ALA A 46 17.60 -7.50 -6.09
C ALA A 46 17.02 -6.33 -6.91
N SER A 47 16.06 -6.62 -7.79
CA SER A 47 15.39 -5.60 -8.61
C SER A 47 14.60 -4.58 -7.79
N VAL A 48 14.07 -5.00 -6.63
CA VAL A 48 13.25 -4.14 -5.75
C VAL A 48 14.02 -3.52 -4.59
N GLN A 49 15.36 -3.59 -4.55
CA GLN A 49 16.18 -2.95 -3.50
C GLN A 49 15.88 -1.46 -3.29
N SER A 50 15.47 -0.76 -4.36
CA SER A 50 15.09 0.65 -4.31
C SER A 50 13.75 0.94 -3.61
N LEU A 51 13.06 -0.09 -3.11
CA LEU A 51 11.77 -0.02 -2.42
C LEU A 51 11.87 0.86 -1.20
N LYS A 52 11.09 1.94 -1.19
CA LYS A 52 10.90 2.80 -0.02
C LYS A 52 9.43 3.11 0.16
N ILE A 53 8.94 2.93 1.37
CA ILE A 53 7.65 3.48 1.78
C ILE A 53 7.88 4.97 2.05
N LYS A 54 7.07 5.82 1.42
CA LYS A 54 7.21 7.28 1.48
C LYS A 54 6.23 7.94 2.42
N TYR A 55 5.10 7.30 2.63
CA TYR A 55 4.01 7.81 3.46
C TYR A 55 3.21 6.62 3.95
N ILE A 56 2.87 6.64 5.24
CA ILE A 56 1.86 5.80 5.87
C ILE A 56 0.95 6.78 6.58
N ASP A 57 -0.35 6.67 6.37
CA ASP A 57 -1.30 7.47 7.12
C ASP A 57 -1.59 6.83 8.48
N GLU A 58 -1.73 7.66 9.51
CA GLU A 58 -2.01 7.20 10.87
C GLU A 58 -3.50 6.90 11.05
N ILE A 59 -4.36 7.66 10.37
CA ILE A 59 -5.81 7.57 10.53
C ILE A 59 -6.36 6.55 9.53
N SER A 60 -5.94 6.64 8.28
CA SER A 60 -6.45 5.85 7.17
C SER A 60 -5.54 4.67 6.85
N PRO A 61 -6.07 3.52 6.43
CA PRO A 61 -5.25 2.36 6.10
C PRO A 61 -4.65 2.49 4.68
N ILE A 62 -3.89 3.55 4.42
CA ILE A 62 -3.25 3.82 3.13
C ILE A 62 -1.76 4.06 3.29
N PHE A 63 -1.01 3.68 2.27
CA PHE A 63 0.42 3.99 2.19
C PHE A 63 0.87 4.22 0.75
N ILE A 64 1.96 4.96 0.61
CA ILE A 64 2.58 5.26 -0.69
C ILE A 64 3.94 4.57 -0.75
N VAL A 65 4.10 3.74 -1.78
CA VAL A 65 5.34 3.05 -2.08
C VAL A 65 6.04 3.72 -3.25
N ARG A 66 7.36 3.86 -3.18
CA ARG A 66 8.21 4.31 -4.29
C ARG A 66 9.13 3.19 -4.74
N LEU A 67 9.18 2.95 -6.05
CA LEU A 67 10.09 2.01 -6.69
C LEU A 67 10.65 2.56 -8.01
N ARG A 68 11.72 1.97 -8.53
CA ARG A 68 12.24 2.29 -9.88
C ARG A 68 11.23 1.88 -10.97
N HIS A 69 11.25 2.63 -12.07
CA HIS A 69 10.57 2.24 -13.30
C HIS A 69 11.09 0.89 -13.80
N GLY A 70 10.19 -0.02 -14.19
CA GLY A 70 10.52 -1.42 -14.48
C GLY A 70 10.12 -2.30 -13.30
N PRO A 71 10.96 -2.42 -12.24
CA PRO A 71 10.69 -3.31 -11.10
C PRO A 71 9.35 -3.07 -10.38
N HIS A 72 8.77 -1.87 -10.49
CA HIS A 72 7.46 -1.56 -9.90
C HIS A 72 6.37 -2.59 -10.26
N ARG A 73 6.49 -3.24 -11.43
CA ARG A 73 5.57 -4.29 -11.89
C ARG A 73 5.53 -5.49 -10.94
N PHE A 74 6.68 -5.87 -10.38
CA PHE A 74 6.77 -6.97 -9.40
C PHE A 74 5.98 -6.64 -8.13
N MET A 75 6.05 -5.40 -7.66
CA MET A 75 5.31 -5.00 -6.46
C MET A 75 3.81 -4.90 -6.75
N THR A 76 3.41 -4.34 -7.89
CA THR A 76 1.99 -4.22 -8.24
C THR A 76 1.29 -5.57 -8.41
N SER A 77 1.99 -6.60 -8.88
CA SER A 77 1.45 -7.96 -8.95
C SER A 77 1.39 -8.64 -7.57
N ILE A 78 2.35 -8.35 -6.69
CA ILE A 78 2.41 -8.92 -5.34
C ILE A 78 1.35 -8.36 -4.41
N PHE A 79 1.05 -7.05 -4.46
CA PHE A 79 0.11 -6.43 -3.54
C PHE A 79 -1.20 -7.22 -3.35
N PRO A 80 -1.98 -7.53 -4.41
CA PRO A 80 -3.23 -8.27 -4.23
C PRO A 80 -3.07 -9.72 -3.75
N LEU A 81 -1.87 -10.31 -3.91
CA LEU A 81 -1.57 -11.68 -3.50
C LEU A 81 -1.19 -11.80 -2.02
N LEU A 82 -0.81 -10.67 -1.41
CA LEU A 82 -0.41 -10.64 -0.02
C LEU A 82 -1.65 -10.72 0.88
N LYS A 83 -1.76 -11.83 1.63
CA LYS A 83 -2.89 -12.14 2.50
C LYS A 83 -2.64 -11.92 3.99
N GLN A 84 -1.38 -11.78 4.39
CA GLN A 84 -1.00 -11.71 5.80
C GLN A 84 0.29 -10.90 5.99
N ILE A 85 0.29 -10.03 6.99
CA ILE A 85 1.50 -9.34 7.49
C ILE A 85 1.51 -9.50 8.99
N ASP A 86 2.64 -9.93 9.54
CA ASP A 86 2.86 -10.04 10.99
C ASP A 86 1.69 -10.73 11.73
N GLY A 87 1.32 -11.92 11.26
CA GLY A 87 0.21 -12.69 11.83
C GLY A 87 -1.20 -12.19 11.48
N ASN A 88 -1.36 -10.95 11.02
CA ASN A 88 -2.66 -10.33 10.75
C ASN A 88 -3.12 -10.55 9.32
N LEU A 89 -4.36 -11.03 9.15
CA LEU A 89 -4.99 -11.19 7.84
C LEU A 89 -5.31 -9.82 7.24
N ILE A 90 -4.72 -9.55 6.08
CA ILE A 90 -4.92 -8.30 5.35
C ILE A 90 -5.06 -8.58 3.86
N LYS A 91 -5.68 -7.65 3.14
CA LYS A 91 -5.70 -7.60 1.68
C LYS A 91 -5.17 -6.25 1.25
N LEU A 92 -4.17 -6.23 0.38
CA LEU A 92 -3.65 -4.98 -0.17
C LEU A 92 -4.32 -4.69 -1.52
N GLU A 93 -4.90 -3.51 -1.65
CA GLU A 93 -5.54 -3.04 -2.87
C GLU A 93 -4.71 -1.91 -3.47
N CYS A 94 -4.20 -2.14 -4.69
CA CYS A 94 -3.47 -1.13 -5.44
C CYS A 94 -4.47 -0.16 -6.08
N LEU A 95 -4.52 1.08 -5.59
CA LEU A 95 -5.47 2.09 -6.08
C LEU A 95 -4.94 2.79 -7.33
N LEU A 96 -3.69 3.23 -7.31
CA LEU A 96 -3.13 4.05 -8.39
C LEU A 96 -1.61 3.94 -8.43
N THR A 97 -1.05 3.81 -9.65
CA THR A 97 0.40 3.92 -9.88
C THR A 97 0.71 5.07 -10.84
N THR A 98 1.63 5.97 -10.46
CA THR A 98 1.99 7.14 -11.26
C THR A 98 3.48 7.43 -11.24
N SER A 99 3.94 8.39 -12.04
CA SER A 99 5.33 8.88 -12.03
C SER A 99 5.61 9.90 -10.93
N THR A 100 4.59 10.56 -10.38
CA THR A 100 4.75 11.75 -9.54
C THR A 100 3.91 11.64 -8.27
N ILE A 101 4.52 11.97 -7.14
CA ILE A 101 3.81 11.96 -5.85
C ILE A 101 2.67 12.99 -5.83
N LYS A 102 2.82 14.13 -6.52
CA LYS A 102 1.78 15.15 -6.69
C LYS A 102 0.50 14.56 -7.27
N ARG A 103 0.58 13.66 -8.26
CA ARG A 103 -0.62 13.06 -8.87
C ARG A 103 -1.32 12.09 -7.93
N ILE A 104 -0.56 11.38 -7.09
CA ILE A 104 -1.16 10.56 -6.02
C ILE A 104 -1.88 11.44 -5.01
N TYR A 105 -1.25 12.54 -4.62
CA TYR A 105 -1.86 13.46 -3.66
C TYR A 105 -3.15 14.09 -4.19
N MET A 106 -3.15 14.55 -5.44
CA MET A 106 -4.37 15.05 -6.10
C MET A 106 -5.47 13.98 -6.15
N PHE A 107 -5.09 12.75 -6.53
CA PHE A 107 -6.04 11.62 -6.52
C PHE A 107 -6.59 11.34 -5.12
N LEU A 108 -5.75 11.41 -4.08
CA LEU A 108 -6.19 11.24 -2.70
C LEU A 108 -7.20 12.32 -2.31
N LEU A 109 -6.92 13.60 -2.60
CA LEU A 109 -7.85 14.70 -2.34
C LEU A 109 -9.21 14.49 -3.03
N GLU A 110 -9.18 14.17 -4.33
CA GLU A 110 -10.39 13.95 -5.14
C GLU A 110 -11.21 12.73 -4.69
N ASN A 111 -10.55 11.72 -4.12
CA ASN A 111 -11.18 10.44 -3.76
C ASN A 111 -11.20 10.19 -2.25
N THR A 112 -10.99 11.22 -1.44
CA THR A 112 -10.94 11.14 0.02
C THR A 112 -12.18 10.41 0.54
N GLU A 113 -13.36 10.84 0.10
CA GLU A 113 -14.63 10.23 0.47
C GLU A 113 -14.72 8.74 0.09
N LYS A 114 -14.40 8.39 -1.16
CA LYS A 114 -14.54 7.01 -1.65
C LYS A 114 -13.52 6.05 -1.02
N VAL A 115 -12.31 6.53 -0.78
CA VAL A 115 -11.21 5.71 -0.26
C VAL A 115 -11.31 5.57 1.26
N LEU A 116 -11.75 6.61 1.98
CA LEU A 116 -11.77 6.68 3.46
C LEU A 116 -13.12 6.32 4.09
N LEU A 117 -14.25 6.70 3.50
CA LEU A 117 -15.58 6.48 4.10
C LEU A 117 -16.02 5.01 4.28
N PRO A 118 -15.63 4.02 3.45
CA PRO A 118 -16.12 2.66 3.64
C PRO A 118 -15.65 2.01 4.95
N GLU A 119 -14.57 2.52 5.56
CA GLU A 119 -14.08 2.04 6.86
C GLU A 119 -14.60 2.89 8.03
N GLN A 120 -14.75 4.21 7.86
CA GLN A 120 -15.32 5.07 8.92
C GLN A 120 -16.77 4.74 9.26
N LYS A 121 -17.60 4.33 8.28
CA LYS A 121 -18.99 3.90 8.52
C LYS A 121 -19.11 2.57 9.28
N LYS A 122 -18.05 1.74 9.34
CA LYS A 122 -18.02 0.54 10.18
C LYS A 122 -17.63 0.83 11.62
N ILE A 123 -16.97 1.97 11.86
CA ILE A 123 -16.43 2.37 13.18
C ILE A 123 -17.48 3.12 14.01
N LEU A 124 -18.44 3.80 13.37
CA LEU A 124 -19.59 4.38 14.09
C LEU A 124 -20.62 3.27 14.34
N PRO A 125 -20.79 2.77 15.59
CA PRO A 125 -22.03 2.07 15.91
C PRO A 125 -23.18 3.02 15.58
N LYS A 126 -24.27 2.49 15.00
CA LYS A 126 -25.52 3.22 14.80
C LYS A 126 -25.78 4.05 16.05
N ALA A 127 -25.72 5.38 15.93
CA ALA A 127 -26.20 6.26 16.96
C ALA A 127 -27.64 5.82 17.24
N GLU A 128 -27.86 5.31 18.45
CA GLU A 128 -29.16 4.87 18.94
C GLU A 128 -30.13 6.05 18.81
N THR A 129 -31.05 5.93 17.86
CA THR A 129 -32.24 6.78 17.81
C THR A 129 -33.03 6.56 19.10
N SER A 130 -33.05 7.57 19.96
CA SER A 130 -34.02 7.74 21.05
C SER A 130 -34.96 8.88 20.67
#